data_AF-A0A2N5XXV1-F1
#
_entry.id   AF-A0A2N5XXV1-F1
#
_cell.length_a   1.000
_cell.length_b   1.000
_cell.length_c   1.000
_cell.angle_alpha   90.00
_cell.angle_beta   90.00
_cell.angle_gamma   90.00
#
_symmetry.space_group_name_H-M   'P 1'
#
loop_
_entity.id
_entity.type
_entity.pdbx_description
1 polymer ?
#
loop_
_entity_poly.entity_id
_entity_poly.type
_entity_poly.pdbx_seq_one_letter_code
_entity_poly.pdbx_strand_id
1 'polypeptide(L)' 'MHLSGLLQSYLLEELDQELGRFEVEFLVDHLAKYMGPLFYNMGVLDARALLEKQMDDLSDAFYGLERPIDKRS' A
#
# COMPACT_ATOMS: atom_id res chain seq x y z
N MET A 1 2.86 19.80 8.19
CA MET A 1 2.73 18.33 8.03
C MET A 1 4.10 17.70 8.29
N HIS A 2 4.20 16.52 8.93
CA HIS A 2 5.51 15.93 9.29
C HIS A 2 6.41 15.69 8.05
N LEU A 3 5.81 15.32 6.91
CA LEU A 3 6.51 15.09 5.64
C LEU A 3 7.18 16.34 5.06
N SER A 4 6.56 17.51 5.18
CA SER A 4 7.14 18.78 4.69
C SER A 4 8.41 19.15 5.45
N GLY A 5 8.45 18.92 6.76
CA GLY A 5 9.68 19.15 7.54
C GLY A 5 10.81 18.20 7.14
N LEU A 6 10.49 16.91 6.94
CA LEU A 6 11.46 15.92 6.47
C LEU A 6 12.02 16.27 5.08
N LEU A 7 11.14 16.68 4.16
CA LEU A 7 11.57 17.10 2.83
C LEU A 7 12.41 18.38 2.89
N GLN A 8 12.04 19.36 3.72
CA GLN A 8 12.79 20.59 3.89
C GLN A 8 14.22 20.31 4.40
N SER A 9 14.35 19.47 5.43
CA SER A 9 15.66 19.03 5.93
C SER A 9 16.46 18.31 4.86
N TYR A 10 15.84 17.35 4.15
CA TYR A 10 16.53 16.61 3.09
C TYR A 10 17.03 17.53 1.97
N LEU A 11 16.21 18.48 1.52
CA LEU A 11 16.60 19.43 0.47
C LEU A 11 17.80 20.29 0.90
N LEU A 12 17.82 20.71 2.17
CA LEU A 12 18.94 21.49 2.71
C LEU A 12 20.20 20.63 2.89
N GLU A 13 20.07 19.48 3.57
CA GLU A 13 21.19 18.66 3.99
C GLU A 13 21.84 17.90 2.83
N GLU A 14 21.03 17.39 1.89
CA GLU A 14 21.52 16.50 0.84
C GLU A 14 21.68 17.20 -0.51
N LEU A 15 20.94 18.30 -0.74
CA LEU A 15 20.92 18.99 -2.03
C LEU A 15 21.35 20.46 -1.95
N ASP A 16 21.72 20.97 -0.77
CA ASP A 16 22.11 22.37 -0.53
C ASP A 16 21.07 23.38 -1.08
N GLN A 17 19.78 23.03 -0.95
CA GLN A 17 18.65 23.86 -1.36
C GLN A 17 17.87 24.34 -0.15
N GLU A 18 18.04 25.63 0.17
CA GLU A 18 17.25 26.29 1.20
C GLU A 18 15.90 26.73 0.63
N LEU A 19 14.85 25.96 0.93
CA LEU A 19 13.47 26.33 0.64
C LEU A 19 12.74 26.76 1.92
N GLY A 20 11.91 27.78 1.79
CA GLY A 20 11.00 28.18 2.85
C GLY A 20 9.87 27.17 3.05
N ARG A 21 9.14 27.33 4.15
CA ARG A 21 8.08 26.40 4.55
C ARG A 21 6.96 26.31 3.52
N PHE A 22 6.56 27.43 2.91
CA PHE A 22 5.46 27.46 1.95
C PHE A 22 5.83 26.79 0.63
N GLU A 23 7.08 26.98 0.17
CA GLU A 23 7.61 26.33 -1.03
C GLU A 23 7.63 24.81 -0.86
N VAL A 24 8.04 24.33 0.31
CA VAL A 24 8.07 22.89 0.60
C VAL A 24 6.65 22.31 0.75
N GLU A 25 5.73 23.02 1.40
CA GLU A 25 4.32 22.61 1.47
C GLU A 25 3.72 22.50 0.05
N PHE A 26 3.96 23.49 -0.83
CA PHE A 26 3.52 23.43 -2.22
C PHE A 26 4.13 22.26 -3.00
N LEU A 27 5.43 22.00 -2.83
CA LEU A 27 6.10 20.89 -3.48
C LEU A 27 5.53 19.53 -3.03
N VAL A 28 5.31 19.36 -1.73
CA VAL A 28 4.68 18.15 -1.18
C VAL A 28 3.28 17.97 -1.77
N ASP A 29 2.45 19.02 -1.79
CA ASP A 29 1.10 18.97 -2.36
C ASP A 29 1.13 18.67 -3.86
N HIS A 30 2.12 19.18 -4.59
CA HIS A 30 2.30 18.89 -6.00
C HIS A 30 2.64 17.40 -6.23
N LEU A 31 3.63 16.87 -5.51
CA LEU A 31 4.07 15.48 -5.63
C LEU A 31 2.98 14.50 -5.18
N ALA A 32 2.24 14.82 -4.11
CA ALA A 32 1.16 13.99 -3.58
C ALA A 32 0.06 13.70 -4.59
N LYS A 33 -0.20 14.59 -5.55
CA LYS A 33 -1.19 14.37 -6.64
C LYS A 33 -0.84 13.17 -7.52
N TYR A 34 0.44 12.87 -7.69
CA TYR A 34 0.92 11.76 -8.51
C TYR A 34 1.25 10.54 -7.66
N MET A 35 1.95 10.74 -6.54
CA MET A 35 2.41 9.66 -5.68
C MET A 35 1.29 9.06 -4.83
N GLY A 36 0.34 9.88 -4.38
CA GLY A 36 -0.77 9.44 -3.53
C GLY A 36 -1.58 8.30 -4.16
N PRO A 37 -2.10 8.45 -5.39
CA PRO A 37 -2.82 7.39 -6.08
C PRO A 37 -1.97 6.13 -6.31
N LEU A 38 -0.67 6.28 -6.60
CA LEU A 38 0.23 5.13 -6.80
C LEU A 38 0.34 4.29 -5.53
N PHE A 39 0.69 4.89 -4.39
CA PHE A 39 0.82 4.17 -3.13
C PHE A 39 -0.52 3.64 -2.63
N TYR A 40 -1.61 4.38 -2.81
CA TYR A 40 -2.95 3.91 -2.46
C TYR A 40 -3.32 2.65 -3.27
N ASN A 41 -3.17 2.69 -4.59
CA ASN A 41 -3.50 1.57 -5.45
C ASN A 41 -2.62 0.34 -5.15
N MET A 42 -1.32 0.54 -4.89
CA MET A 42 -0.45 -0.56 -4.44
C MET A 42 -0.94 -1.16 -3.12
N GLY A 43 -1.30 -0.33 -2.13
CA GLY A 43 -1.85 -0.83 -0.86
C GLY A 43 -3.16 -1.60 -1.03
N VAL A 44 -4.05 -1.18 -1.94
CA VAL A 44 -5.28 -1.93 -2.26
C VAL A 44 -4.95 -3.28 -2.90
N LEU A 45 -3.97 -3.33 -3.79
CA LEU A 45 -3.52 -4.58 -4.42
C LEU A 45 -2.91 -5.53 -3.40
N ASP A 46 -2.08 -5.04 -2.48
CA ASP A 46 -1.48 -5.84 -1.41
C ASP A 46 -2.54 -6.43 -0.48
N ALA A 47 -3.54 -5.62 -0.10
CA ALA A 47 -4.67 -6.08 0.70
C ALA A 47 -5.49 -7.16 -0.03
N ARG A 48 -5.70 -7.00 -1.34
CA ARG A 48 -6.39 -8.00 -2.16
C ARG A 48 -5.61 -9.31 -2.21
N ALA A 49 -4.30 -9.25 -2.45
CA ALA A 49 -3.46 -10.45 -2.49
C ALA A 49 -3.46 -11.21 -1.16
N LEU A 50 -3.46 -10.49 -0.03
CA LEU A 50 -3.58 -11.12 1.30
C LEU A 50 -4.93 -11.84 1.47
N LEU A 51 -6.03 -11.22 1.04
CA LEU A 51 -7.36 -11.82 1.12
C LEU A 51 -7.49 -13.03 0.19
N GLU A 52 -6.98 -12.95 -1.04
CA GLU A 52 -6.97 -14.08 -1.99
C GLU A 52 -6.30 -15.30 -1.37
N LYS A 53 -5.14 -15.14 -0.74
CA LYS A 53 -4.46 -16.22 -0.02
C LYS A 53 -5.31 -16.82 1.09
N GLN A 54 -5.98 -15.98 1.90
CA GLN A 54 -6.85 -16.48 2.97
C GLN A 54 -8.07 -17.23 2.43
N MET A 55 -8.60 -16.82 1.28
CA MET A 55 -9.70 -17.53 0.61
C MET A 55 -9.26 -18.88 0.08
N ASP A 56 -8.04 -18.97 -0.47
CA ASP A 56 -7.46 -20.25 -0.91
C ASP A 56 -7.29 -21.19 0.30
N ASP A 57 -6.70 -20.72 1.40
CA ASP A 57 -6.54 -21.49 2.64
C ASP A 57 -7.90 -22.00 3.17
N LEU A 58 -8.94 -21.15 3.10
CA LEU A 58 -10.30 -21.52 3.50
C LEU A 58 -10.92 -22.55 2.55
N SER A 59 -10.68 -22.44 1.24
CA SER A 59 -11.16 -23.40 0.24
C SER A 59 -10.56 -24.78 0.51
N ASP A 60 -9.26 -24.86 0.75
CA ASP A 60 -8.57 -26.10 1.12
C ASP A 60 -9.14 -26.71 2.40
N ALA A 61 -9.44 -25.88 3.41
CA ALA A 61 -10.08 -26.35 4.63
C ALA A 61 -11.48 -26.96 4.37
N PHE A 62 -12.27 -26.37 3.46
CA PHE A 62 -13.57 -26.93 3.08
C PHE A 62 -13.43 -28.25 2.32
N TYR A 63 -12.49 -28.34 1.38
CA TYR A 63 -12.19 -29.61 0.70
C TYR A 63 -11.82 -30.72 1.69
N GLY A 64 -11.06 -30.40 2.73
CA GLY A 64 -10.72 -31.34 3.81
C GLY A 64 -11.94 -31.84 4.62
N LEU A 65 -13.06 -31.11 4.60
CA LEU A 65 -14.31 -31.52 5.27
C LEU A 65 -15.25 -32.34 4.38
N GLU A 66 -15.02 -32.37 3.06
CA GLU A 66 -15.84 -33.16 2.14
C GLU A 66 -15.80 -34.64 2.51
N ARG A 67 -16.97 -35.28 2.52
CA ARG A 67 -17.08 -36.73 2.73
C ARG A 67 -17.37 -37.41 1.41
N PRO A 68 -16.73 -38.56 1.13
CA PRO A 68 -17.02 -39.31 -0.08
C PRO A 68 -18.49 -39.76 -0.08
N ILE A 69 -19.14 -39.63 -1.24
CA ILE A 69 -20.49 -40.18 -1.44
C ILE A 69 -20.30 -41.67 -1.74
N ASP A 70 -20.64 -42.54 -0.78
CA ASP A 70 -20.64 -43.99 -0.95
C ASP A 70 -21.74 -44.41 -1.94
N LYS A 71 -21.40 -44.45 -3.24
CA LYS A 71 -22.27 -45.04 -4.26
C LYS A 71 -22.13 -46.55 -4.19
N ARG A 72 -22.87 -47.18 -3.27
CA ARG A 72 -23.06 -48.63 -3.27
C ARG A 72 -23.76 -49.02 -4.57
N SER A 73 -23.03 -49.75 -5.41
CA SER A 73 -23.55 -50.47 -6.59
C SER A 73 -24.13 -51.82 -6.16
#